data_AF-A0A1M6FYK7-F1
#
_entry.id   AF-A0A1M6FYK7-F1
#
_cell.length_a   1.000
_cell.length_b   1.000
_cell.length_c   1.000
_cell.angle_alpha   90.00
_cell.angle_beta   90.00
_cell.angle_gamma   90.00
#
_symmetry.space_group_name_H-M   'P 1'
#
loop_
_entity.id
_entity.type
_entity.pdbx_description
1 polymer ?
#
loop_
_entity_poly.entity_id
_entity_poly.type
_entity_poly.pdbx_seq_one_letter_code
_entity_poly.pdbx_strand_id
1 'polypeptide(L)'
;MRDFLIGALDKLIGVVVVIMGIVVVVGALSMMAGGGGMAGMPGGGGVIGGLVFLIVGLIYVTFVGGFMYLGLGIYHNTKRMAEAMDRRP
;
A
#
# COMPACT_ATOMS: atom_id res chain seq x y z
N MET A 1 -8.69 16.90 19.09
CA MET A 1 -8.09 15.53 19.13
C MET A 1 -8.41 14.72 17.87
N ARG A 2 -9.62 14.80 17.32
CA ARG A 2 -10.02 14.09 16.09
C ARG A 2 -9.20 14.43 14.84
N ASP A 3 -8.94 15.71 14.58
CA ASP A 3 -8.14 16.10 13.40
C ASP A 3 -6.67 15.68 13.50
N PHE A 4 -6.15 15.54 14.73
CA PHE A 4 -4.84 14.95 14.99
C PHE A 4 -4.82 13.45 14.63
N LEU A 5 -5.83 12.68 15.06
CA LEU A 5 -5.94 11.25 14.72
C LEU A 5 -6.03 11.03 13.21
N ILE A 6 -6.82 11.83 12.51
CA ILE A 6 -6.99 11.70 11.05
C ILE A 6 -5.67 12.03 10.33
N GLY A 7 -5.02 13.13 10.69
CA GLY A 7 -3.73 13.50 10.10
C GLY A 7 -2.61 12.51 10.46
N ALA A 8 -2.65 11.92 11.65
CA ALA A 8 -1.71 10.88 12.06
C ALA A 8 -1.94 9.57 11.30
N LEU A 9 -3.20 9.16 11.09
CA LEU A 9 -3.55 7.97 10.30
C LEU A 9 -3.17 8.12 8.83
N ASP A 10 -3.39 9.30 8.24
CA ASP A 10 -2.98 9.59 6.87
C ASP A 10 -1.45 9.44 6.68
N LYS A 11 -0.67 10.06 7.58
CA LYS A 11 0.79 9.91 7.58
C LYS A 11 1.22 8.48 7.87
N LEU A 12 0.58 7.79 8.80
CA LEU A 12 0.89 6.40 9.14
C LEU A 12 0.67 5.49 7.94
N ILE A 13 -0.48 5.61 7.26
CA ILE A 13 -0.77 4.83 6.04
C ILE A 13 0.28 5.14 4.96
N GLY A 14 0.66 6.41 4.78
CA GLY A 14 1.73 6.79 3.87
C GLY A 14 3.06 6.09 4.18
N VAL A 15 3.46 6.07 5.47
CA VAL A 15 4.67 5.36 5.91
C VAL A 15 4.57 3.86 5.63
N VAL A 16 3.42 3.23 5.92
CA VAL A 16 3.22 1.80 5.65
C VAL A 16 3.33 1.49 4.15
N VAL A 17 2.71 2.30 3.29
CA VAL A 17 2.77 2.13 1.83
C VAL A 17 4.21 2.28 1.31
N VAL A 18 4.97 3.25 1.81
CA VAL A 18 6.38 3.42 1.46
C VAL A 18 7.21 2.20 1.88
N ILE A 19 7.01 1.70 3.12
CA ILE A 19 7.71 0.50 3.60
C ILE A 19 7.35 -0.72 2.73
N MET A 20 6.08 -0.92 2.41
CA MET A 20 5.65 -2.01 1.53
C MET A 20 6.30 -1.88 0.13
N GLY A 21 6.38 -0.67 -0.42
CA GLY A 21 7.07 -0.40 -1.68
C GLY A 21 8.55 -0.78 -1.62
N ILE A 22 9.25 -0.42 -0.54
CA ILE A 22 10.64 -0.80 -0.31
C ILE A 22 10.79 -2.34 -0.25
N VAL A 23 9.90 -3.02 0.48
CA VAL A 23 9.90 -4.49 0.56
C VAL A 23 9.74 -5.13 -0.82
N VAL A 24 8.84 -4.60 -1.65
CA VAL A 24 8.65 -5.09 -3.03
C VAL A 24 9.90 -4.89 -3.88
N VAL A 25 10.54 -3.73 -3.81
CA VAL A 25 11.77 -3.43 -4.57
C VAL A 25 12.93 -4.31 -4.10
N VAL A 26 13.14 -4.44 -2.79
CA VAL A 26 14.21 -5.27 -2.22
C VAL A 26 13.98 -6.75 -2.52
N GLY A 27 12.73 -7.22 -2.42
CA GLY A 27 12.36 -8.60 -2.76
C GLY A 27 12.55 -8.90 -4.25
N ALA A 28 12.27 -7.94 -5.13
CA ALA A 28 12.57 -8.09 -6.55
C ALA A 28 14.07 -8.17 -6.82
N LEU A 29 14.86 -7.28 -6.23
CA LEU A 29 16.32 -7.27 -6.39
C LEU A 29 16.94 -8.57 -5.86
N SER A 30 16.45 -9.13 -4.75
CA SER A 30 16.95 -10.39 -4.22
C SER A 30 16.64 -11.57 -5.15
N MET A 31 15.46 -11.59 -5.76
CA MET A 31 15.07 -12.59 -6.78
C MET A 31 15.94 -12.50 -8.05
N MET A 32 16.24 -11.28 -8.51
CA MET A 32 17.08 -11.06 -9.70
C MET A 32 18.55 -11.43 -9.44
N ALA A 33 19.06 -11.17 -8.23
CA ALA A 33 20.43 -11.49 -7.84
C ALA A 33 20.65 -12.99 -7.52
N GLY A 34 19.63 -13.84 -7.69
CA GLY A 34 19.72 -15.28 -7.44
C GLY A 34 19.68 -15.68 -5.95
N GLY A 35 19.54 -14.72 -5.03
CA GLY A 35 19.41 -14.97 -3.59
C GLY A 35 17.97 -15.29 -3.14
N GLY A 36 16.98 -14.90 -3.94
CA GLY A 36 15.56 -15.05 -3.63
C GLY A 36 14.89 -16.14 -4.48
N GLY A 37 15.31 -17.39 -4.33
CA GLY A 37 14.47 -18.50 -4.82
C GLY A 37 13.28 -18.67 -3.87
N MET A 38 12.05 -18.47 -4.34
CA MET A 38 10.90 -19.05 -3.64
C MET A 38 11.11 -20.56 -3.57
N ALA A 39 11.24 -21.11 -2.37
CA ALA A 39 11.38 -22.54 -2.16
C ALA A 39 10.20 -23.26 -2.83
N GLY A 40 10.48 -23.99 -3.91
CA GLY A 40 9.48 -24.83 -4.60
C GLY A 40 9.13 -24.45 -6.05
N MET A 41 9.65 -23.35 -6.61
CA MET A 41 9.38 -22.99 -8.01
C MET A 41 10.59 -23.33 -8.92
N PRO A 42 10.56 -24.45 -9.68
CA PRO A 42 11.62 -24.77 -10.64
C PRO A 42 11.69 -23.67 -11.71
N GLY A 43 12.82 -22.97 -11.78
CA GLY A 43 13.02 -21.81 -12.67
C GLY A 43 12.58 -20.45 -12.09
N GLY A 44 12.18 -20.39 -10.81
CA GLY A 44 11.66 -19.17 -10.16
C GLY A 44 12.69 -18.10 -9.78
N GLY A 45 13.98 -18.29 -10.09
CA GLY A 45 15.04 -17.32 -9.81
C GLY A 45 15.53 -16.63 -11.08
N GLY A 46 16.00 -15.37 -10.94
CA GLY A 46 16.57 -14.57 -12.03
C GLY A 46 15.69 -13.40 -12.45
N VAL A 47 16.10 -12.74 -13.54
CA VAL A 47 15.51 -11.46 -14.03
C VAL A 47 14.00 -11.56 -14.23
N ILE A 48 13.52 -12.66 -14.84
CA ILE A 48 12.09 -12.87 -15.12
C ILE A 48 11.29 -13.03 -13.82
N GLY A 49 11.80 -13.82 -12.86
CA GLY A 49 11.16 -14.00 -11.56
C GLY A 49 11.04 -12.69 -10.78
N GLY A 50 12.09 -11.86 -10.80
CA GLY A 50 12.07 -10.54 -10.20
C GLY A 50 11.06 -9.58 -10.86
N LEU A 51 10.93 -9.61 -12.19
CA LEU A 51 9.93 -8.82 -12.91
C LEU A 51 8.50 -9.23 -12.55
N VAL A 52 8.22 -10.53 -12.50
CA VAL A 52 6.90 -11.04 -12.08
C VAL A 52 6.61 -10.64 -10.63
N PHE A 53 7.60 -10.75 -9.74
CA PHE A 53 7.47 -10.32 -8.35
C PHE A 53 7.19 -8.82 -8.23
N LEU A 54 7.84 -7.96 -9.03
CA LEU A 54 7.54 -6.53 -9.06
C LEU A 54 6.11 -6.25 -9.49
N ILE A 55 5.63 -6.89 -10.54
CA ILE A 55 4.28 -6.68 -11.05
C ILE A 55 3.25 -7.09 -9.98
N VAL A 56 3.38 -8.29 -9.43
CA VAL A 56 2.47 -8.79 -8.39
C VAL A 56 2.56 -7.95 -7.13
N GLY A 57 3.77 -7.59 -6.71
CA GLY A 57 4.02 -6.75 -5.54
C GLY A 57 3.42 -5.34 -5.69
N LEU A 58 3.56 -4.70 -6.86
CA LEU A 58 2.96 -3.40 -7.13
C LEU A 58 1.44 -3.45 -7.15
N ILE A 59 0.86 -4.50 -7.74
CA ILE A 59 -0.58 -4.74 -7.68
C ILE A 59 -1.00 -4.86 -6.20
N TYR A 60 -0.31 -5.68 -5.41
CA TYR A 60 -0.60 -5.85 -3.99
C TYR A 60 -0.54 -4.53 -3.21
N VAL A 61 0.54 -3.75 -3.37
CA VAL A 61 0.69 -2.45 -2.71
C VAL A 61 -0.42 -1.48 -3.11
N THR A 62 -0.79 -1.46 -4.39
CA THR A 62 -1.86 -0.58 -4.90
C THR A 62 -3.21 -0.96 -4.31
N PHE A 63 -3.54 -2.25 -4.25
CA PHE A 63 -4.79 -2.71 -3.65
C PHE A 63 -4.82 -2.44 -2.15
N VAL A 64 -3.80 -2.87 -1.40
CA VAL A 64 -3.78 -2.72 0.06
C VAL A 64 -3.73 -1.24 0.46
N GLY A 65 -2.79 -0.48 -0.12
CA GLY A 65 -2.71 0.97 0.11
C GLY A 65 -3.98 1.70 -0.32
N GLY A 66 -4.53 1.33 -1.48
CA GLY A 66 -5.78 1.87 -2.00
C GLY A 66 -6.95 1.64 -1.05
N PHE A 67 -7.11 0.44 -0.49
CA PHE A 67 -8.16 0.15 0.50
C PHE A 67 -7.97 0.92 1.81
N MET A 68 -6.73 1.07 2.28
CA MET A 68 -6.43 1.88 3.47
C MET A 68 -6.83 3.35 3.26
N TYR A 69 -6.47 3.93 2.12
CA TYR A 69 -6.87 5.29 1.75
C TYR A 69 -8.35 5.43 1.46
N LEU A 70 -9.00 4.40 0.90
CA LEU A 70 -10.44 4.39 0.67
C LEU A 70 -11.22 4.55 1.99
N GLY A 71 -10.81 3.84 3.05
CA GLY A 71 -11.41 3.98 4.37
C GLY A 71 -11.31 5.41 4.92
N LEU A 72 -10.13 6.03 4.79
CA LEU A 72 -9.94 7.44 5.14
C LEU A 72 -10.82 8.36 4.27
N GLY A 73 -10.93 8.09 2.96
CA GLY A 73 -11.73 8.87 2.03
C GLY A 73 -13.23 8.85 2.37
N ILE A 74 -13.77 7.66 2.71
CA ILE A 74 -15.15 7.51 3.16
C ILE A 74 -15.38 8.33 4.43
N TYR A 75 -14.47 8.24 5.40
CA TYR A 75 -14.58 9.02 6.64
C TYR A 75 -14.64 10.53 6.37
N HIS A 76 -13.76 11.05 5.51
CA HIS A 76 -13.77 12.47 5.14
C HIS A 76 -15.07 12.87 4.42
N ASN A 77 -15.59 12.03 3.53
CA ASN A 77 -16.85 12.28 2.85
C ASN A 77 -18.03 12.34 3.83
N THR A 78 -18.12 11.39 4.77
CA THR A 78 -19.16 11.39 5.80
C THR A 78 -19.06 12.62 6.71
N LYS A 79 -17.84 13.03 7.09
CA LYS A 79 -17.60 14.25 7.87
C LYS A 79 -18.12 15.49 7.14
N ARG A 80 -17.76 15.67 5.86
CA ARG A 80 -18.21 16.83 5.06
C ARG A 80 -19.74 16.86 4.94
N MET A 81 -20.39 15.71 4.82
CA MET A 81 -21.85 15.63 4.73
C MET A 81 -22.52 16.01 6.06
N ALA A 82 -22.02 15.53 7.19
CA ALA A 82 -22.52 15.91 8.51
C ALA A 82 -22.39 17.43 8.75
N GLU A 83 -21.21 18.00 8.47
CA GLU A 83 -20.99 19.45 8.60
C GLU A 83 -21.88 20.28 7.66
N ALA A 84 -22.17 19.79 6.46
CA ALA A 84 -23.08 20.46 5.53
C ALA A 84 -24.54 20.39 5.98
N MET A 85 -24.95 19.31 6.66
CA MET A 85 -26.29 19.19 7.25
C MET A 85 -26.47 20.10 8.47
N ASP A 86 -25.48 20.16 9.36
CA ASP A 86 -25.52 21.02 10.56
C ASP A 86 -25.55 22.52 10.24
N ARG A 87 -25.09 22.90 9.04
CA ARG A 87 -25.11 24.28 8.55
C ARG A 87 -26.37 24.64 7.75
N ARG A 88 -27.33 23.71 7.58
CA ARG A 88 -28.62 24.05 6.96
C ARG A 88 -29.47 24.84 7.97
N PRO A 89 -30.11 25.94 7.53
CA PRO A 89 -30.97 26.77 8.39
C PRO A 89 -32.22 26.02 8.86
#